data_AF-A0AAV5T2D0-F1
#
_entry.id   AF-A0AAV5T2D0-F1
#
_cell.length_a   1.000
_cell.length_b   1.000
_cell.length_c   1.000
_cell.angle_alpha   90.00
_cell.angle_beta   90.00
_cell.angle_gamma   90.00
#
_symmetry.space_group_name_H-M   'P 1'
#
loop_
_entity.id
_entity.type
_entity.pdbx_description
1 polymer ?
#
loop_
_entity_poly.entity_id
_entity_poly.type
_entity_poly.pdbx_seq_one_letter_code
_entity_poly.pdbx_strand_id
1 'polypeptide(L)'
;EMDFMSRTSQFCVNQNNAFGSALILPYQNDKYNFFILMPKETSSLAKMREEITGKDLVNLLKNTEQQIQKIAVPKFDVKSLLNFQDVLKKM
;
A
#
# COMPACT_ATOMS: atom_id res chain seq x y z
N GLU A 1 20.10 -9.56 7.42
CA GLU A 1 20.02 -8.11 7.08
C GLU A 1 19.16 -7.98 5.83
N MET A 2 18.30 -6.96 5.74
CA MET A 2 17.36 -6.75 4.63
C MET A 2 17.85 -5.57 3.79
N ASP A 3 17.93 -5.75 2.47
CA ASP A 3 18.32 -4.68 1.55
C ASP A 3 17.13 -3.73 1.29
N PHE A 4 17.40 -2.43 1.19
CA PHE A 4 16.38 -1.39 0.98
C PHE A 4 16.71 -0.56 -0.25
N MET A 5 15.70 -0.33 -1.08
CA MET A 5 15.73 0.67 -2.15
C MET A 5 15.26 2.00 -1.59
N SER A 6 16.00 3.07 -1.83
CA SER A 6 15.59 4.40 -1.38
C SER A 6 15.69 5.46 -2.47
N ARG A 7 14.77 6.44 -2.43
CA ARG A 7 14.73 7.57 -3.36
C ARG A 7 14.10 8.78 -2.70
N THR A 8 14.65 9.96 -2.97
CA THR A 8 14.03 11.25 -2.65
C THR A 8 13.51 11.88 -3.94
N SER A 9 12.22 12.15 -4.02
CA SER A 9 11.55 12.65 -5.23
C SER A 9 10.17 13.20 -4.87
N GLN A 10 9.51 13.83 -5.82
CA GLN A 10 8.06 14.08 -5.76
C GLN A 10 7.31 12.75 -5.91
N PHE A 11 6.39 12.48 -4.99
CA PHE A 11 5.53 11.30 -4.96
C PHE A 11 4.09 11.70 -4.65
N CYS A 12 3.13 10.92 -5.14
CA CYS A 12 1.72 11.05 -4.73
C CYS A 12 1.50 10.24 -3.45
N VAL A 13 1.18 10.92 -2.36
CA VAL A 13 1.06 10.35 -1.03
C VAL A 13 -0.23 10.78 -0.36
N ASN A 14 -0.85 9.88 0.39
CA ASN A 14 -1.90 10.20 1.35
C ASN A 14 -1.34 9.90 2.74
N GLN A 15 -1.18 10.92 3.58
CA GLN A 15 -0.69 10.75 4.95
C GLN A 15 -1.77 10.96 6.02
N ASN A 16 -2.95 11.44 5.62
CA ASN A 16 -3.98 11.92 6.53
C ASN A 16 -5.30 11.17 6.33
N ASN A 17 -5.29 9.85 6.56
CA ASN A 17 -6.49 9.01 6.55
C ASN A 17 -6.71 8.33 7.92
N ALA A 18 -7.95 7.91 8.19
CA ALA A 18 -8.32 7.10 9.34
C ALA A 18 -7.50 5.80 9.45
N PHE A 19 -7.20 5.15 8.33
CA PHE A 19 -6.58 3.81 8.30
C PHE A 19 -5.04 3.81 8.27
N GLY A 20 -4.41 4.90 7.83
CA GLY A 20 -2.97 4.96 7.66
C GLY A 20 -2.56 5.83 6.49
N SER A 21 -1.45 5.46 5.85
CA SER A 21 -0.91 6.16 4.69
C SER A 21 -0.94 5.31 3.43
N ALA A 22 -0.96 5.99 2.28
CA ALA A 22 -0.83 5.37 0.98
C ALA A 22 0.23 6.09 0.16
N LEU A 23 0.99 5.30 -0.59
CA LEU A 23 1.96 5.77 -1.58
C LEU A 23 1.59 5.20 -2.95
N ILE A 24 1.63 6.05 -3.97
CA ILE A 24 1.44 5.65 -5.36
C ILE A 24 2.78 5.72 -6.09
N LEU A 25 3.20 4.59 -6.67
CA LEU A 25 4.38 4.47 -7.50
C LEU A 25 3.97 4.08 -8.93
N PRO A 26 4.00 5.00 -9.91
CA PRO A 26 3.70 4.65 -11.29
C PRO A 26 4.80 3.76 -11.89
N TYR A 27 4.36 2.74 -12.63
CA TYR A 27 5.24 1.99 -13.53
C TYR A 27 5.48 2.78 -14.82
N GLN A 28 6.37 2.27 -15.68
CA GLN A 28 6.65 2.90 -16.96
C GLN A 28 5.38 3.11 -17.78
N ASN A 29 5.26 4.31 -18.38
CA ASN A 29 4.13 4.77 -19.19
C ASN A 29 2.82 5.01 -18.42
N ASP A 30 2.85 5.09 -17.09
CA ASP A 30 1.72 5.49 -16.22
C ASP A 30 0.42 4.66 -16.39
N LYS A 31 0.48 3.53 -17.10
CA LYS A 31 -0.66 2.63 -17.30
C LYS A 31 -1.03 1.85 -16.05
N TYR A 32 -0.04 1.59 -15.20
CA TYR A 32 -0.18 0.82 -13.97
C TYR A 32 0.50 1.54 -12.83
N ASN A 33 -0.08 1.43 -11.65
CA ASN A 33 0.47 1.97 -10.42
C ASN A 33 0.64 0.84 -9.41
N PHE A 34 1.75 0.89 -8.68
CA PHE A 34 1.95 0.11 -7.47
C PHE A 34 1.52 0.94 -6.26
N PHE A 35 0.60 0.41 -5.48
CA PHE A 35 0.07 1.07 -4.29
C PHE A 35 0.66 0.41 -3.05
N ILE A 36 1.32 1.20 -2.20
CA ILE A 36 1.78 0.74 -0.89
C ILE A 36 0.85 1.35 0.15
N LEU A 37 0.19 0.49 0.93
CA LEU A 37 -0.64 0.88 2.05
C LEU A 37 0.09 0.54 3.34
N MET A 38 0.24 1.52 4.21
CA MET A 38 0.84 1.33 5.52
C MET A 38 -0.17 1.68 6.62
N PRO A 39 -0.47 0.76 7.55
CA PRO A 39 -1.31 1.08 8.69
C PRO A 39 -0.63 2.15 9.56
N LYS A 40 -1.42 2.87 10.36
CA LYS A 40 -0.88 3.74 11.41
C LYS A 40 -0.01 2.94 12.38
N GLU A 41 0.97 3.60 12.99
CA GLU A 41 1.84 2.98 14.01
C GLU A 41 1.06 2.40 15.20
N THR A 42 -0.12 2.96 15.51
CA THR A 42 -1.02 2.49 16.57
C THR A 42 -1.94 1.35 16.14
N SER A 43 -1.88 0.90 14.87
CA SER A 43 -2.71 -0.15 14.30
C SER A 43 -1.86 -1.27 13.68
N SER A 44 -2.51 -2.34 13.24
CA SER A 44 -1.86 -3.45 12.55
C SER A 44 -2.43 -3.65 11.15
N LEU A 45 -1.69 -4.32 10.28
CA LEU A 45 -2.16 -4.66 8.94
C LEU A 45 -3.42 -5.54 8.99
N ALA A 46 -3.51 -6.45 9.98
CA ALA A 46 -4.69 -7.30 10.18
C ALA A 46 -5.93 -6.47 10.54
N LYS A 47 -5.81 -5.54 11.51
CA LYS A 47 -6.92 -4.65 11.89
C LYS A 47 -7.35 -3.76 10.74
N MET A 48 -6.40 -3.12 10.05
CA MET A 48 -6.69 -2.32 8.87
C MET A 48 -7.46 -3.12 7.81
N ARG A 49 -7.08 -4.38 7.57
CA ARG A 49 -7.75 -5.26 6.59
C ARG A 49 -9.18 -5.62 7.00
N GLU A 50 -9.44 -5.80 8.29
CA GLU A 50 -10.78 -6.14 8.80
C GLU A 50 -11.73 -4.94 8.77
N GLU A 51 -11.20 -3.74 9.00
CA GLU A 51 -12.00 -2.51 9.13
C GLU A 51 -12.19 -1.75 7.81
N ILE A 52 -11.24 -1.83 6.88
CA ILE A 52 -11.29 -1.04 5.65
C ILE A 52 -12.39 -1.53 4.69
N THR A 53 -13.27 -0.63 4.26
CA THR A 53 -14.24 -0.94 3.21
C THR A 53 -13.69 -0.63 1.81
N GLY A 54 -14.35 -1.14 0.77
CA GLY A 54 -14.00 -0.79 -0.62
C GLY A 54 -14.10 0.71 -0.90
N LYS A 55 -15.07 1.42 -0.29
CA LYS A 55 -15.21 2.87 -0.40
C LYS A 55 -14.04 3.59 0.27
N ASP A 56 -13.63 3.12 1.45
CA ASP A 56 -12.50 3.69 2.18
C ASP A 56 -11.19 3.51 1.42
N LEU A 57 -10.97 2.34 0.82
CA LEU A 57 -9.82 2.07 -0.02
C LEU A 57 -9.79 3.02 -1.23
N VAL A 58 -10.89 3.19 -1.95
CA VAL A 58 -10.95 4.11 -3.09
C VAL A 58 -10.69 5.56 -2.65
N ASN A 59 -11.23 5.98 -1.51
CA ASN A 59 -11.00 7.32 -0.96
C ASN A 59 -9.54 7.53 -0.55
N LEU A 60 -8.92 6.53 0.08
CA LEU A 60 -7.50 6.52 0.44
C LEU A 60 -6.63 6.75 -0.79
N LEU A 61 -6.92 6.08 -1.90
CA LEU A 61 -6.15 6.15 -3.14
C LEU A 61 -6.42 7.41 -3.97
N LYS A 62 -7.59 8.05 -3.85
CA LYS A 62 -7.92 9.28 -4.58
C LYS A 62 -7.43 10.55 -3.88
N ASN A 63 -7.39 10.55 -2.55
CA ASN A 63 -7.04 11.72 -1.77
C ASN A 63 -5.52 11.80 -1.53
N THR A 64 -4.75 11.77 -2.61
CA THR A 64 -3.28 11.89 -2.55
C THR A 64 -2.83 13.28 -2.98
N GLU A 65 -1.77 13.76 -2.35
CA GLU A 65 -1.10 15.01 -2.69
C GLU A 65 0.30 14.74 -3.20
N GLN A 66 0.78 15.58 -4.11
CA GLN A 66 2.17 15.51 -4.57
C GLN A 66 3.09 16.20 -3.56
N GLN A 67 4.03 15.44 -3.01
CA GLN A 67 4.96 15.94 -2.00
C GLN A 67 6.37 15.39 -2.25
N ILE A 68 7.39 16.19 -1.96
CA ILE A 68 8.78 15.73 -2.00
C ILE A 68 9.03 14.91 -0.72
N GLN A 69 9.30 13.62 -0.88
CA GLN A 69 9.58 12.73 0.25
C GLN A 69 10.74 11.80 -0.04
N LYS A 70 11.44 11.40 1.03
CA LYS A 70 12.38 10.29 1.01
C LYS A 70 11.62 9.00 1.34
N ILE A 71 11.62 8.07 0.41
CA ILE A 71 10.95 6.77 0.56
C ILE A 71 12.00 5.68 0.59
N ALA A 72 11.85 4.73 1.51
CA ALA A 72 12.63 3.51 1.58
C ALA A 72 11.68 2.30 1.54
N VAL A 73 11.88 1.42 0.56
CA VAL A 73 11.09 0.19 0.40
C VAL A 73 12.05 -0.99 0.44
N PRO A 74 11.77 -2.03 1.24
CA PRO A 74 12.61 -3.21 1.27
C PRO A 74 12.60 -3.92 -0.09
N LYS A 75 13.77 -4.37 -0.53
CA LYS A 75 13.94 -5.12 -1.77
C LYS A 75 13.80 -6.60 -1.47
N PHE A 76 12.72 -7.21 -1.93
CA PHE A 76 12.45 -8.62 -1.66
C PHE A 76 11.73 -9.29 -2.82
N ASP A 77 11.72 -10.62 -2.80
CA ASP A 77 10.84 -11.49 -3.58
C ASP A 77 9.88 -12.19 -2.59
N VAL A 78 8.59 -12.25 -2.93
CA VAL A 78 7.56 -12.94 -2.12
C VAL A 78 6.87 -13.97 -3.00
N LYS A 79 6.94 -15.22 -2.56
CA LYS A 79 6.25 -16.35 -3.16
C LYS A 79 5.20 -16.86 -2.18
N SER A 80 3.98 -17.02 -2.66
CA SER A 80 2.86 -17.55 -1.88
C SER A 80 2.11 -18.58 -2.70
N LEU A 81 1.65 -19.64 -2.05
CA LEU A 81 0.79 -20.66 -2.63
C LEU A 81 -0.54 -20.63 -1.88
N LEU A 82 -1.63 -20.38 -2.61
CA LEU A 82 -2.98 -20.30 -2.07
C LEU A 82 -3.84 -21.40 -2.69
N ASN A 83 -4.45 -22.24 -1.85
CA ASN A 83 -5.46 -23.19 -2.31
C ASN A 83 -6.81 -22.48 -2.44
N PHE A 84 -7.21 -22.17 -3.68
CA PHE A 84 -8.47 -21.48 -3.97
C PHE A 84 -9.70 -22.27 -3.54
N GLN A 85 -9.66 -23.60 -3.55
CA GLN A 85 -10.81 -24.40 -3.14
C GLN A 85 -11.16 -24.17 -1.67
N ASP A 86 -10.15 -24.04 -0.81
CA ASP A 86 -10.33 -23.81 0.63
C ASP A 86 -10.84 -22.40 0.93
N VAL A 87 -10.46 -21.42 0.10
CA VAL A 87 -10.90 -20.03 0.23
C VAL A 87 -12.36 -19.88 -0.22
N LEU A 88 -12.67 -20.37 -1.42
CA LEU A 88 -13.99 -20.19 -2.04
C LEU A 88 -15.10 -20.94 -1.28
N LYS A 89 -14.79 -22.04 -0.59
CA LYS A 89 -15.76 -22.73 0.28
C LYS A 89 -16.14 -21.92 1.53
N LYS A 90 -15.34 -20.93 1.91
CA LYS A 90 -15.53 -20.09 3.12
C LYS A 90 -16.13 -18.71 2.80
N MET A 91 -16.24 -18.37 1.51
CA MET A 91 -16.93 -17.16 1.04
C MET A 91 -18.42 -17.45 0.89
#